data_AF-A0AAE8AJF4-F1
#
_entry.id   AF-A0AAE8AJF4-F1
#
_cell.length_a   1.000
_cell.length_b   1.000
_cell.length_c   1.000
_cell.angle_alpha   90.00
_cell.angle_beta   90.00
_cell.angle_gamma   90.00
#
_symmetry.space_group_name_H-M   'P 1'
#
loop_
_entity.id
_entity.type
_entity.pdbx_description
1 polymer ?
#
loop_
_entity_poly.entity_id
_entity_poly.type
_entity_poly.pdbx_seq_one_letter_code
_entity_poly.pdbx_strand_id
1 'polypeptide(L)'
;NVYSALRSLVMFLRKDQADGTNFLLKFGKFIDSMIAGKGAGIYPDGRGQFERLEVRGSAVFKEIIYNRLNAQEGDTSYSENGVIESVALESDGTYTLKLRKRWENDFTAFQEGDIVYGIVNNLFSTGEYYASWMRVLSKNVPANSISVLSYPDSEVPGGKNYPPTELTIITRRGNAFNEDRQSYWYLSATTDKCLVWLEGVTKPVLEQNNYYMILGRLPNLDLFDNLPVNYKHSYIFARAGIFGELYRVDWQGLPVQELVDRGFWSAEVASSDNPYTNTQERADTVWHYGCKWKCLMTGTADEPQYAAAGWAMLEGNPEFTIEIGSTKGWYFDIETFSTTLYITGKLYNRDVTDHILDADVSWTRDTGNVSEDNAWAVKRAGAGKNLPLTIDDLGPNYTNMRVCTFKAQALLRDGQQFEVAENFVTF
;
A
#
# COMPACT_ATOMS: atom_id res chain seq x y z
N ASN A 1 -5.20 66.95 -57.87
CA ASN A 1 -4.61 65.64 -57.50
C ASN A 1 -4.60 65.38 -55.97
N VAL A 2 -5.36 66.11 -55.15
CA VAL A 2 -5.34 65.92 -53.68
C VAL A 2 -6.12 64.67 -53.25
N TYR A 3 -7.20 64.34 -53.96
CA TYR A 3 -8.01 63.13 -53.69
C TYR A 3 -7.29 61.81 -53.96
N SER A 4 -6.35 61.75 -54.91
CA SER A 4 -5.58 60.52 -55.16
C SER A 4 -4.52 60.30 -54.07
N ALA A 5 -3.90 61.37 -53.59
CA ALA A 5 -2.92 61.34 -52.49
C ALA A 5 -3.56 60.96 -51.14
N LEU A 6 -4.77 61.48 -50.84
CA LEU A 6 -5.54 61.07 -49.66
C LEU A 6 -6.00 59.60 -49.75
N ARG A 7 -6.38 59.13 -50.94
CA ARG A 7 -6.77 57.74 -51.15
C ARG A 7 -5.59 56.78 -51.02
N SER A 8 -4.39 57.19 -51.48
CA SER A 8 -3.17 56.39 -51.30
C SER A 8 -2.73 56.27 -49.83
N LEU A 9 -2.97 57.30 -49.01
CA LEU A 9 -2.71 57.25 -47.56
C LEU A 9 -3.60 56.25 -46.81
N VAL A 10 -4.75 55.88 -47.37
CA VAL A 10 -5.70 54.94 -46.76
C VAL A 10 -5.55 53.51 -47.32
N MET A 11 -5.03 53.37 -48.55
CA MET A 11 -4.99 52.09 -49.26
C MET A 11 -3.67 51.33 -49.14
N PHE A 12 -2.56 52.00 -48.82
CA PHE A 12 -1.24 51.37 -48.78
C PHE A 12 -0.62 51.50 -47.40
N LEU A 13 0.14 50.48 -47.00
CA LEU A 13 0.97 50.53 -45.81
C LEU A 13 2.02 51.64 -45.97
N ARG A 14 2.09 52.52 -44.98
CA ARG A 14 3.04 53.61 -44.90
C ARG A 14 4.41 53.10 -44.45
N LYS A 15 5.45 53.77 -44.94
CA LYS A 15 6.85 53.45 -44.60
C LYS A 15 7.49 54.44 -43.63
N ASP A 16 6.77 55.51 -43.30
CA ASP A 16 7.26 56.67 -42.55
C ASP A 16 6.58 56.84 -41.18
N GLN A 17 5.55 56.04 -40.86
CA GLN A 17 4.93 55.98 -39.54
C GLN A 17 4.28 54.62 -39.28
N ALA A 18 3.81 54.39 -38.05
CA ALA A 18 2.98 53.24 -37.72
C ALA A 18 1.62 53.30 -38.43
N ASP A 19 1.23 52.19 -39.08
CA ASP A 19 -0.10 52.00 -39.65
C ASP A 19 -1.07 51.43 -38.62
N GLY A 20 -2.32 51.85 -38.73
CA GLY A 20 -3.44 51.32 -37.95
C GLY A 20 -4.70 51.25 -38.81
N THR A 21 -5.62 50.37 -38.44
CA THR A 21 -6.91 50.24 -39.12
C THR A 21 -8.02 49.98 -38.13
N ASN A 22 -9.19 50.56 -38.39
CA ASN A 22 -10.43 50.28 -37.65
C ASN A 22 -11.20 49.10 -38.28
N PHE A 23 -10.62 48.42 -39.26
CA PHE A 23 -11.23 47.31 -39.99
C PHE A 23 -10.46 46.01 -39.72
N LEU A 24 -11.18 44.89 -39.80
CA LEU A 24 -10.60 43.55 -39.72
C LEU A 24 -9.52 43.34 -40.80
N LEU A 25 -8.29 43.09 -40.36
CA LEU A 25 -7.19 42.67 -41.23
C LEU A 25 -7.31 41.18 -41.49
N LYS A 26 -7.42 40.78 -42.76
CA LYS A 26 -7.55 39.38 -43.17
C LYS A 26 -6.30 38.95 -43.93
N PHE A 27 -5.76 37.79 -43.57
CA PHE A 27 -4.65 37.14 -44.25
C PHE A 27 -5.10 35.76 -44.76
N GLY A 28 -4.89 35.51 -46.05
CA GLY A 28 -5.41 34.30 -46.71
C GLY A 28 -6.94 34.31 -46.87
N LYS A 29 -7.54 33.12 -47.08
CA LYS A 29 -9.00 32.92 -47.13
C LYS A 29 -9.60 32.88 -45.73
N PHE A 30 -9.66 34.04 -45.06
CA PHE A 30 -10.13 34.12 -43.68
C PHE A 30 -11.61 33.71 -43.52
N ILE A 31 -11.86 32.73 -42.65
CA ILE A 31 -13.20 32.30 -42.20
C ILE A 31 -13.21 32.41 -40.68
N ASP A 32 -14.14 33.18 -40.12
CA ASP A 32 -14.31 33.33 -38.68
C ASP A 32 -15.05 32.12 -38.10
N SER A 33 -14.32 31.23 -37.44
CA SER A 33 -14.88 30.10 -36.70
C SER A 33 -13.82 29.47 -35.81
N MET A 34 -14.20 29.03 -34.61
CA MET A 34 -13.31 28.25 -33.74
C MET A 34 -13.14 26.78 -34.17
N ILE A 35 -14.01 26.27 -35.03
CA ILE A 35 -14.02 24.86 -35.45
C ILE A 35 -13.67 24.71 -36.93
N ALA A 36 -14.21 25.59 -37.78
CA ALA A 36 -14.02 25.55 -39.23
C ALA A 36 -13.22 26.77 -39.75
N GLY A 37 -12.51 27.46 -38.86
CA GLY A 37 -11.77 28.67 -39.19
C GLY A 37 -10.64 28.39 -40.18
N LYS A 38 -10.34 29.38 -41.02
CA LYS A 38 -9.25 29.31 -42.01
C LYS A 38 -8.50 30.62 -42.04
N GLY A 39 -7.21 30.59 -42.39
CA GLY A 39 -6.37 31.78 -42.51
C GLY A 39 -6.13 32.50 -41.18
N ALA A 40 -5.93 33.82 -41.24
CA ALA A 40 -5.74 34.63 -40.04
C ALA A 40 -6.48 35.97 -40.12
N GLY A 41 -6.97 36.45 -38.98
CA GLY A 41 -7.70 37.70 -38.85
C GLY A 41 -7.29 38.47 -37.60
N ILE A 42 -7.02 39.78 -37.73
CA ILE A 42 -6.83 40.69 -36.59
C ILE A 42 -7.98 41.69 -36.55
N TYR A 43 -8.77 41.63 -35.48
CA TYR A 43 -9.97 42.44 -35.29
C TYR A 43 -9.61 43.86 -34.81
N PRO A 44 -10.50 44.85 -35.01
CA PRO A 44 -10.27 46.22 -34.54
C PRO A 44 -10.09 46.36 -33.02
N ASP A 45 -10.59 45.39 -32.25
CA ASP A 45 -10.43 45.30 -30.79
C ASP A 45 -9.11 44.63 -30.35
N GLY A 46 -8.23 44.30 -31.31
CA GLY A 46 -6.91 43.71 -31.06
C GLY A 46 -6.91 42.19 -30.91
N ARG A 47 -8.07 41.52 -30.98
CA ARG A 47 -8.10 40.05 -30.99
C ARG A 47 -7.51 39.51 -32.29
N GLY A 48 -6.74 38.43 -32.19
CA GLY A 48 -6.21 37.70 -33.34
C GLY A 48 -6.76 36.28 -33.38
N GLN A 49 -7.26 35.84 -34.53
CA GLN A 49 -7.64 34.44 -34.80
C GLN A 49 -6.73 33.90 -35.90
N PHE A 50 -6.08 32.77 -35.64
CA PHE A 50 -5.11 32.15 -36.55
C PHE A 50 -5.43 30.65 -36.67
N GLU A 51 -5.52 30.11 -37.88
CA GLU A 51 -5.60 28.66 -38.13
C GLU A 51 -4.31 27.95 -37.71
N ARG A 52 -3.15 28.59 -37.93
CA ARG A 52 -1.84 28.14 -37.50
C ARG A 52 -0.93 29.34 -37.25
N LEU A 53 -0.21 29.32 -36.13
CA LEU A 53 0.81 30.30 -35.78
C LEU A 53 2.16 29.57 -35.60
N GLU A 54 3.09 29.79 -36.53
CA GLU A 54 4.46 29.29 -36.42
C GLU A 54 5.39 30.41 -36.00
N VAL A 55 6.09 30.24 -34.87
CA VAL A 55 7.03 31.23 -34.32
C VAL A 55 8.40 30.58 -34.20
N ARG A 56 9.40 31.14 -34.90
CA ARG A 56 10.78 30.61 -34.89
C ARG A 56 11.61 31.06 -33.68
N GLY A 57 11.21 32.15 -33.04
CA GLY A 57 11.86 32.72 -31.87
C GLY A 57 11.06 32.44 -30.59
N SER A 58 10.46 33.48 -30.01
CA SER A 58 9.66 33.38 -28.80
C SER A 58 8.26 33.99 -28.99
N ALA A 59 7.29 33.40 -28.29
CA ALA A 59 5.96 33.97 -28.11
C ALA A 59 5.73 34.14 -26.61
N VAL A 60 5.43 35.36 -26.17
CA VAL A 60 5.25 35.70 -24.75
C VAL A 60 3.77 35.94 -24.51
N PHE A 61 3.22 35.24 -23.53
CA PHE A 61 1.80 35.31 -23.18
C PHE A 61 1.67 35.63 -21.70
N LYS A 62 0.69 36.48 -21.35
CA LYS A 62 0.32 36.71 -19.95
C LYS A 62 -0.38 35.47 -19.37
N GLU A 63 -1.22 34.85 -20.18
CA GLU A 63 -1.94 33.62 -19.86
C GLU A 63 -2.18 32.86 -21.17
N ILE A 64 -2.01 31.54 -21.14
CA ILE A 64 -2.42 30.65 -22.22
C ILE A 64 -3.51 29.74 -21.68
N ILE A 65 -4.71 29.84 -22.24
CA ILE A 65 -5.86 29.03 -21.83
C ILE A 65 -5.91 27.80 -22.75
N TYR A 66 -5.32 26.69 -22.32
CA TYR A 66 -5.46 25.39 -23.00
C TYR A 66 -6.69 24.63 -22.51
N ASN A 67 -7.05 23.57 -23.25
CA ASN A 67 -7.90 22.50 -22.73
C ASN A 67 -7.34 21.97 -21.39
N ARG A 68 -8.19 21.56 -20.44
CA ARG A 68 -7.85 21.36 -19.01
C ARG A 68 -6.82 20.23 -18.70
N LEU A 69 -6.29 19.55 -19.71
CA LEU A 69 -5.32 18.46 -19.59
C LEU A 69 -3.95 18.91 -20.10
N ASN A 70 -2.94 18.91 -19.23
CA ASN A 70 -1.53 19.00 -19.61
C ASN A 70 -0.96 17.57 -19.66
N ALA A 71 -0.38 17.18 -20.79
CA ALA A 71 0.28 15.89 -20.96
C ALA A 71 1.76 16.11 -21.25
N GLN A 72 2.63 15.43 -20.50
CA GLN A 72 4.08 15.42 -20.70
C GLN A 72 4.50 14.00 -21.05
N GLU A 73 5.38 13.86 -22.02
CA GLU A 73 5.97 12.59 -22.43
C GLU A 73 7.37 12.46 -21.83
N GLY A 74 7.72 11.27 -21.35
CA GLY A 74 9.05 10.97 -20.82
C GLY A 74 9.20 11.22 -19.31
N ASP A 75 10.45 11.50 -18.91
CA ASP A 75 10.81 11.71 -17.52
C ASP A 75 10.86 13.21 -17.20
N THR A 76 10.19 13.61 -16.12
CA THR A 76 10.13 15.00 -15.67
C THR A 76 11.06 15.18 -14.48
N SER A 77 12.03 16.09 -14.64
CA SER A 77 12.99 16.44 -13.59
C SER A 77 12.52 17.68 -12.85
N TYR A 78 12.57 17.66 -11.52
CA TYR A 78 12.21 18.79 -10.69
C TYR A 78 13.47 19.38 -10.04
N SER A 79 14.24 20.17 -10.79
CA SER A 79 15.45 20.80 -10.28
C SER A 79 15.77 22.05 -11.09
N GLU A 80 16.83 22.76 -10.71
CA GLU A 80 17.39 23.81 -11.55
C GLU A 80 17.63 23.27 -12.97
N ASN A 81 17.21 24.04 -13.97
CA ASN A 81 17.31 23.66 -15.37
C ASN A 81 17.67 24.86 -16.23
N GLY A 82 18.14 24.58 -17.45
CA GLY A 82 18.44 25.58 -18.46
C GLY A 82 18.48 24.98 -19.85
N VAL A 83 18.33 25.82 -20.88
CA VAL A 83 18.51 25.43 -22.28
C VAL A 83 19.87 25.94 -22.73
N ILE A 84 20.69 25.06 -23.31
CA ILE A 84 21.97 25.44 -23.90
C ILE A 84 21.69 26.27 -25.15
N GLU A 85 22.10 27.54 -25.15
CA GLU A 85 22.04 28.43 -26.31
C GLU A 85 23.21 28.21 -27.25
N SER A 86 24.44 28.09 -26.71
CA SER A 86 25.65 27.84 -27.48
C SER A 86 26.68 27.05 -26.67
N VAL A 87 27.52 26.29 -27.36
CA VAL A 87 28.62 25.50 -26.77
C VAL A 87 29.95 25.96 -27.35
N ALA A 88 30.93 26.27 -26.50
CA ALA A 88 32.32 26.49 -26.90
C ALA A 88 33.24 25.49 -26.17
N LEU A 89 34.07 24.77 -26.92
CA LEU A 89 35.11 23.89 -26.37
C LEU A 89 36.39 24.71 -26.19
N GLU A 90 36.88 24.77 -24.96
CA GLU A 90 38.09 25.49 -24.60
C GLU A 90 39.34 24.62 -24.79
N SER A 91 40.52 25.25 -24.84
CA SER A 91 41.78 24.57 -25.08
C SER A 91 42.22 23.62 -23.95
N ASP A 92 41.67 23.80 -22.75
CA ASP A 92 41.90 22.94 -21.58
C ASP A 92 40.95 21.71 -21.53
N GLY A 93 40.08 21.57 -22.53
CA GLY A 93 39.11 20.48 -22.63
C GLY A 93 37.80 20.71 -21.86
N THR A 94 37.62 21.88 -21.24
CA THR A 94 36.34 22.28 -20.63
C THR A 94 35.40 22.89 -21.68
N TYR A 95 34.11 22.93 -21.36
CA TYR A 95 33.09 23.56 -22.19
C TYR A 95 32.54 24.82 -21.53
N THR A 96 32.46 25.92 -22.28
CA THR A 96 31.67 27.08 -21.91
C THR A 96 30.27 26.93 -22.50
N LEU A 97 29.26 26.80 -21.63
CA LEU A 97 27.85 26.71 -22.02
C LEU A 97 27.17 28.04 -21.75
N LYS A 98 26.73 28.72 -22.81
CA LYS A 98 25.85 29.88 -22.68
C LYS A 98 24.42 29.39 -22.56
N LEU A 99 23.71 29.86 -21.53
CA LEU A 99 22.34 29.43 -21.26
C LEU A 99 21.36 30.45 -21.80
N ARG A 100 20.27 29.97 -22.41
CA ARG A 100 19.20 30.82 -22.94
C ARG A 100 18.53 31.56 -21.79
N LYS A 101 18.51 32.89 -21.87
CA LYS A 101 17.70 33.74 -21.00
C LYS A 101 16.23 33.70 -21.43
N ARG A 102 15.31 33.48 -20.49
CA ARG A 102 13.86 33.61 -20.75
C ARG A 102 13.40 35.07 -20.76
N TRP A 103 14.06 35.92 -19.98
CA TRP A 103 13.92 37.38 -19.95
C TRP A 103 15.26 38.02 -19.51
N GLU A 104 15.39 39.34 -19.60
CA GLU A 104 16.68 40.06 -19.45
C GLU A 104 17.44 39.74 -18.15
N ASN A 105 16.71 39.61 -17.04
CA ASN A 105 17.24 39.32 -15.69
C ASN A 105 17.16 37.84 -15.31
N ASP A 106 16.92 36.94 -16.26
CA ASP A 106 16.99 35.49 -16.04
C ASP A 106 18.46 35.06 -16.07
N PHE A 107 18.97 34.63 -14.93
CA PHE A 107 20.34 34.16 -14.77
C PHE A 107 20.36 32.72 -14.30
N THR A 108 21.41 32.00 -14.67
CA THR A 108 21.61 30.61 -14.33
C THR A 108 21.53 30.39 -12.82
N ALA A 109 20.71 29.41 -12.44
CA ALA A 109 20.59 28.95 -11.06
C ALA A 109 21.61 27.84 -10.72
N PHE A 110 22.37 27.37 -11.72
CA PHE A 110 23.46 26.42 -11.50
C PHE A 110 24.58 27.03 -10.67
N GLN A 111 25.25 26.19 -9.90
CA GLN A 111 26.33 26.52 -8.98
C GLN A 111 27.54 25.65 -9.25
N GLU A 112 28.69 26.07 -8.75
CA GLU A 112 29.90 25.27 -8.75
C GLU A 112 29.67 23.92 -8.06
N GLY A 113 30.24 22.85 -8.64
CA GLY A 113 30.08 21.48 -8.17
C GLY A 113 28.78 20.80 -8.63
N ASP A 114 27.83 21.53 -9.23
CA ASP A 114 26.58 20.92 -9.68
C ASP A 114 26.86 19.83 -10.72
N ILE A 115 26.22 18.68 -10.53
CA ILE A 115 26.22 17.56 -11.47
C ILE A 115 25.02 17.77 -12.36
N VAL A 116 25.26 18.08 -13.64
CA VAL A 116 24.21 18.40 -14.60
C VAL A 116 24.17 17.37 -15.71
N TYR A 117 22.97 17.08 -16.20
CA TYR A 117 22.80 16.21 -17.35
C TYR A 117 21.68 16.69 -18.26
N GLY A 118 21.79 16.35 -19.52
CA GLY A 118 20.74 16.49 -20.51
C GLY A 118 20.68 15.24 -21.37
N ILE A 119 19.47 14.88 -21.80
CA ILE A 119 19.24 13.77 -22.72
C ILE A 119 18.83 14.38 -24.07
N VAL A 120 19.53 13.99 -25.12
CA VAL A 120 19.22 14.41 -26.48
C VAL A 120 18.64 13.22 -27.23
N ASN A 121 17.53 13.46 -27.93
CA ASN A 121 16.95 12.48 -28.83
C ASN A 121 17.52 12.71 -30.24
N ASN A 122 18.31 11.76 -30.77
CA ASN A 122 18.77 11.85 -32.14
C ASN A 122 17.68 11.35 -33.10
N LEU A 123 16.75 12.26 -33.42
CA LEU A 123 15.65 12.04 -34.37
C LEU A 123 16.13 11.81 -35.82
N PHE A 124 17.42 12.03 -36.12
CA PHE A 124 17.93 12.09 -37.49
C PHE A 124 18.68 10.85 -37.98
N SER A 125 18.98 9.86 -37.13
CA SER A 125 19.72 8.68 -37.61
C SER A 125 19.21 7.32 -37.12
N THR A 126 18.72 7.18 -35.88
CA THR A 126 18.25 5.86 -35.39
C THR A 126 17.30 5.92 -34.19
N GLY A 127 16.96 7.10 -33.66
CA GLY A 127 16.18 7.20 -32.41
C GLY A 127 16.98 6.85 -31.15
N GLU A 128 18.32 6.84 -31.23
CA GLU A 128 19.19 6.66 -30.07
C GLU A 128 19.18 7.91 -29.18
N TYR A 129 18.93 7.69 -27.89
CA TYR A 129 19.10 8.69 -26.85
C TYR A 129 20.55 8.71 -26.40
N TYR A 130 21.14 9.89 -26.30
CA TYR A 130 22.45 10.04 -25.67
C TYR A 130 22.39 11.07 -24.56
N ALA A 131 23.08 10.77 -23.45
CA ALA A 131 23.15 11.63 -22.29
C ALA A 131 24.50 12.36 -22.26
N SER A 132 24.47 13.64 -21.93
CA SER A 132 25.65 14.46 -21.66
C SER A 132 25.69 14.79 -20.18
N TRP A 133 26.58 14.13 -19.44
CA TRP A 133 26.81 14.34 -18.01
C TRP A 133 28.03 15.24 -17.81
N MET A 134 27.85 16.30 -17.04
CA MET A 134 28.89 17.32 -16.82
C MET A 134 28.89 17.80 -15.38
N ARG A 135 30.05 18.30 -14.93
CA ARG A 135 30.23 18.98 -13.65
C ARG A 135 30.44 20.46 -13.88
N VAL A 136 29.71 21.31 -13.17
CA VAL A 136 29.90 22.75 -13.23
C VAL A 136 31.16 23.13 -12.45
N LEU A 137 32.10 23.78 -13.13
CA LEU A 137 33.35 24.28 -12.54
C LEU A 137 33.24 25.74 -12.09
N SER A 138 32.45 26.55 -12.79
CA SER A 138 32.19 27.94 -12.42
C SER A 138 31.00 28.51 -13.17
N LYS A 139 30.46 29.64 -12.70
CA LYS A 139 29.39 30.39 -13.37
C LYS A 139 29.79 31.83 -13.65
N ASN A 140 29.35 32.36 -14.78
CA ASN A 140 29.47 33.75 -15.15
C ASN A 140 28.06 34.36 -15.25
N VAL A 141 27.67 35.09 -14.20
CA VAL A 141 26.33 35.69 -14.10
C VAL A 141 26.10 36.73 -15.21
N PRO A 142 26.98 37.73 -15.44
CA PRO A 142 26.78 38.69 -16.53
C PRO A 142 26.55 38.05 -17.91
N ALA A 143 27.33 37.02 -18.24
CA ALA A 143 27.24 36.32 -19.53
C ALA A 143 26.12 35.25 -19.58
N ASN A 144 25.46 34.97 -18.45
CA ASN A 144 24.56 33.84 -18.26
C ASN A 144 25.14 32.52 -18.78
N SER A 145 26.38 32.23 -18.39
CA SER A 145 27.10 31.03 -18.82
C SER A 145 27.69 30.26 -17.65
N ILE A 146 28.00 28.99 -17.90
CA ILE A 146 28.70 28.10 -16.97
C ILE A 146 29.89 27.46 -17.69
N SER A 147 31.00 27.29 -16.98
CA SER A 147 32.10 26.43 -17.43
C SER A 147 31.88 25.04 -16.83
N VAL A 148 31.99 24.01 -17.66
CA VAL A 148 31.72 22.63 -17.26
C VAL A 148 32.79 21.67 -17.77
N LEU A 149 32.97 20.58 -17.03
CA LEU A 149 33.80 19.44 -17.43
C LEU A 149 32.92 18.21 -17.64
N SER A 150 33.05 17.55 -18.77
CA SER A 150 32.34 16.28 -19.03
C SER A 150 32.91 15.16 -18.15
N TYR A 151 32.02 14.33 -17.60
CA TYR A 151 32.44 13.12 -16.89
C TYR A 151 33.02 12.07 -17.86
N PRO A 152 33.99 11.25 -17.45
CA PRO A 152 34.46 10.13 -18.26
C PRO A 152 33.39 9.04 -18.38
N ASP A 153 33.47 8.23 -19.43
CA ASP A 153 32.54 7.12 -19.72
C ASP A 153 32.34 6.16 -18.53
N SER A 154 33.40 5.90 -17.76
CA SER A 154 33.37 5.02 -16.60
C SER A 154 32.57 5.57 -15.40
N GLU A 155 32.26 6.86 -15.38
CA GLU A 155 31.61 7.54 -14.26
C GLU A 155 30.16 7.95 -14.55
N VAL A 156 29.60 7.52 -15.69
CA VAL A 156 28.23 7.86 -16.09
C VAL A 156 27.32 6.63 -16.17
N PRO A 157 26.01 6.79 -15.91
CA PRO A 157 25.04 5.75 -16.21
C PRO A 157 25.12 5.31 -17.67
N GLY A 158 25.15 4.00 -17.92
CA GLY A 158 25.22 3.42 -19.26
C GLY A 158 26.64 3.30 -19.84
N GLY A 159 27.67 3.79 -19.13
CA GLY A 159 29.07 3.56 -19.51
C GLY A 159 29.55 4.31 -20.74
N LYS A 160 28.80 5.32 -21.21
CA LYS A 160 29.16 6.16 -22.35
C LYS A 160 28.60 7.56 -22.20
N ASN A 161 29.47 8.56 -22.22
CA ASN A 161 29.12 9.97 -22.15
C ASN A 161 29.31 10.65 -23.51
N TYR A 162 28.57 11.74 -23.71
CA TYR A 162 28.60 12.51 -24.96
C TYR A 162 28.82 13.98 -24.66
N PRO A 163 29.41 14.75 -25.60
CA PRO A 163 29.60 16.17 -25.42
C PRO A 163 28.26 16.93 -25.36
N PRO A 164 28.20 18.08 -24.66
CA PRO A 164 27.02 18.94 -24.67
C PRO A 164 26.73 19.45 -26.07
N THR A 165 25.43 19.60 -26.38
CA THR A 165 24.97 20.13 -27.66
C THR A 165 23.99 21.27 -27.48
N GLU A 166 23.96 22.19 -28.43
CA GLU A 166 23.03 23.32 -28.44
C GLU A 166 21.57 22.84 -28.40
N LEU A 167 20.69 23.67 -27.84
CA LEU A 167 19.26 23.41 -27.65
C LEU A 167 18.92 22.30 -26.65
N THR A 168 19.91 21.61 -26.09
CA THR A 168 19.68 20.60 -25.04
C THR A 168 19.15 21.27 -23.78
N ILE A 169 18.08 20.69 -23.20
CA ILE A 169 17.64 21.01 -21.85
C ILE A 169 18.52 20.22 -20.89
N ILE A 170 19.16 20.93 -19.96
CA ILE A 170 19.97 20.34 -18.90
C ILE A 170 19.32 20.61 -17.54
N THR A 171 19.54 19.70 -16.59
CA THR A 171 19.06 19.83 -15.22
C THR A 171 20.08 19.33 -14.21
N ARG A 172 20.05 19.86 -12.98
CA ARG A 172 20.91 19.43 -11.88
C ARG A 172 20.40 18.13 -11.29
N ARG A 173 21.25 17.10 -11.24
CA ARG A 173 21.01 15.81 -10.58
C ARG A 173 21.53 15.75 -9.13
N GLY A 174 22.51 16.59 -8.79
CA GLY A 174 23.16 16.60 -7.49
C GLY A 174 24.30 17.61 -7.45
N ASN A 175 25.18 17.50 -6.46
CA ASN A 175 26.37 18.36 -6.34
C ASN A 175 27.53 17.58 -5.70
N ALA A 176 28.73 17.75 -6.25
CA ALA A 176 29.92 16.99 -5.84
C ALA A 176 30.34 17.24 -4.38
N PHE A 177 30.01 18.39 -3.78
CA PHE A 177 30.48 18.74 -2.43
C PHE A 177 29.50 19.57 -1.58
N ASN A 178 28.53 20.26 -2.18
CA ASN A 178 27.52 21.03 -1.45
C ASN A 178 26.34 20.14 -1.09
N GLU A 179 26.25 19.75 0.18
CA GLU A 179 25.21 18.85 0.71
C GLU A 179 23.78 19.37 0.50
N ASP A 180 23.54 20.68 0.62
CA ASP A 180 22.21 21.27 0.39
C ASP A 180 21.73 21.13 -1.06
N ARG A 181 22.65 20.82 -1.99
CA ARG A 181 22.39 20.65 -3.43
C ARG A 181 22.58 19.20 -3.89
N GLN A 182 22.57 18.24 -2.98
CA GLN A 182 22.66 16.81 -3.28
C GLN A 182 21.29 16.12 -3.34
N SER A 183 20.21 16.88 -3.20
CA SER A 183 18.83 16.43 -3.36
C SER A 183 18.34 16.54 -4.81
N TYR A 184 17.56 15.55 -5.24
CA TYR A 184 16.97 15.51 -6.57
C TYR A 184 15.70 14.66 -6.60
N TRP A 185 14.70 15.11 -7.37
CA TRP A 185 13.42 14.43 -7.50
C TRP A 185 12.96 14.44 -8.95
N TYR A 186 12.43 13.30 -9.40
CA TYR A 186 11.96 13.11 -10.77
C TYR A 186 10.81 12.13 -10.84
N LEU A 187 9.93 12.38 -11.81
CA LEU A 187 8.88 11.46 -12.21
C LEU A 187 9.34 10.74 -13.49
N SER A 188 9.44 9.43 -13.45
CA SER A 188 9.61 8.62 -14.65
C SER A 188 8.28 7.99 -15.04
N ALA A 189 7.69 8.46 -16.14
CA ALA A 189 6.43 7.90 -16.64
C ALA A 189 6.64 6.73 -17.61
N THR A 190 7.81 6.67 -18.25
CA THR A 190 8.06 5.77 -19.39
C THR A 190 8.94 4.58 -19.03
N THR A 191 10.08 4.84 -18.39
CA THR A 191 11.09 3.83 -18.06
C THR A 191 10.76 3.13 -16.75
N ASP A 192 10.75 3.88 -15.65
CA ASP A 192 10.69 3.29 -14.30
C ASP A 192 9.27 3.30 -13.71
N LYS A 193 8.36 4.11 -14.25
CA LYS A 193 6.95 4.21 -13.78
C LYS A 193 6.88 4.50 -12.28
N CYS A 194 7.69 5.46 -11.84
CA CYS A 194 7.80 5.84 -10.44
C CYS A 194 8.17 7.32 -10.27
N LEU A 195 7.87 7.83 -9.09
CA LEU A 195 8.35 9.11 -8.56
C LEU A 195 9.43 8.81 -7.54
N VAL A 196 10.60 9.43 -7.68
CA VAL A 196 11.78 9.12 -6.87
C VAL A 196 12.35 10.38 -6.26
N TRP A 197 12.68 10.31 -4.97
CA TRP A 197 13.52 11.27 -4.27
C TRP A 197 14.87 10.66 -3.96
N LEU A 198 15.89 11.39 -4.36
CA LEU A 198 17.29 11.11 -4.13
C LEU A 198 17.88 12.14 -3.19
N GLU A 199 18.76 11.69 -2.31
CA GLU A 199 19.58 12.53 -1.43
C GLU A 199 21.04 12.06 -1.48
N GLY A 200 21.97 12.95 -1.15
CA GLY A 200 23.40 12.62 -1.11
C GLY A 200 24.00 12.32 -2.50
N VAL A 201 23.43 12.83 -3.59
CA VAL A 201 23.92 12.59 -4.95
C VAL A 201 25.20 13.38 -5.23
N THR A 202 26.35 12.71 -5.08
CA THR A 202 27.71 13.29 -5.26
C THR A 202 28.38 12.94 -6.59
N LYS A 203 27.80 12.01 -7.37
CA LYS A 203 28.31 11.57 -8.68
C LYS A 203 27.15 11.10 -9.59
N PRO A 204 27.36 10.99 -10.92
CA PRO A 204 26.29 10.60 -11.85
C PRO A 204 25.72 9.20 -11.61
N VAL A 205 26.57 8.21 -11.32
CA VAL A 205 26.13 6.83 -11.01
C VAL A 205 25.63 6.78 -9.58
N LEU A 206 24.33 6.52 -9.44
CA LEU A 206 23.66 6.47 -8.15
C LEU A 206 24.08 5.24 -7.35
N GLU A 207 24.18 5.42 -6.05
CA GLU A 207 24.33 4.37 -5.07
C GLU A 207 22.96 4.03 -4.47
N GLN A 208 22.80 2.81 -3.98
CA GLN A 208 21.54 2.37 -3.34
C GLN A 208 21.16 3.28 -2.17
N ASN A 209 22.16 3.84 -1.49
CA ASN A 209 21.95 4.78 -0.39
C ASN A 209 21.40 6.15 -0.81
N ASN A 210 21.46 6.49 -2.09
CA ASN A 210 20.88 7.73 -2.58
C ASN A 210 19.36 7.68 -2.63
N TYR A 211 18.75 6.49 -2.73
CA TYR A 211 17.30 6.35 -2.78
C TYR A 211 16.68 6.59 -1.39
N TYR A 212 15.93 7.69 -1.25
CA TYR A 212 15.32 8.09 0.01
C TYR A 212 13.82 7.84 0.05
N MET A 213 13.15 8.04 -1.09
CA MET A 213 11.74 7.71 -1.26
C MET A 213 11.46 7.29 -2.70
N ILE A 214 10.63 6.26 -2.87
CA ILE A 214 10.14 5.80 -4.17
C ILE A 214 8.63 5.56 -4.03
N LEU A 215 7.87 6.12 -4.97
CA LEU A 215 6.44 5.88 -5.13
C LEU A 215 6.20 5.35 -6.54
N GLY A 216 5.84 4.07 -6.68
CA GLY A 216 5.66 3.41 -7.97
C GLY A 216 6.44 2.11 -8.05
N ARG A 217 6.85 1.70 -9.26
CA ARG A 217 7.65 0.47 -9.39
C ARG A 217 9.04 0.67 -8.80
N LEU A 218 9.50 -0.31 -8.04
CA LEU A 218 10.84 -0.30 -7.47
C LEU A 218 11.87 -0.57 -8.58
N PRO A 219 12.99 0.16 -8.62
CA PRO A 219 14.16 -0.23 -9.41
C PRO A 219 14.78 -1.51 -8.82
N ASN A 220 15.47 -2.29 -9.66
CA ASN A 220 16.21 -3.47 -9.21
C ASN A 220 17.46 -3.01 -8.44
N LEU A 221 17.37 -2.98 -7.11
CA LEU A 221 18.44 -2.59 -6.19
C LEU A 221 18.59 -3.68 -5.13
N ASP A 222 19.83 -4.02 -4.75
CA ASP A 222 20.09 -5.05 -3.72
C ASP A 222 19.44 -4.72 -2.36
N LEU A 223 19.15 -3.43 -2.12
CA LEU A 223 18.34 -2.94 -1.01
C LEU A 223 17.00 -3.70 -0.83
N PHE A 224 16.46 -4.27 -1.91
CA PHE A 224 15.16 -4.95 -1.91
C PHE A 224 15.25 -6.48 -2.06
N ASP A 225 16.44 -7.07 -2.18
CA ASP A 225 16.61 -8.49 -2.55
C ASP A 225 15.96 -9.48 -1.57
N ASN A 226 15.90 -9.13 -0.28
CA ASN A 226 15.32 -9.98 0.75
C ASN A 226 13.83 -9.71 1.03
N LEU A 227 13.21 -8.80 0.27
CA LEU A 227 11.80 -8.47 0.41
C LEU A 227 10.97 -9.26 -0.61
N PRO A 228 9.75 -9.69 -0.27
CA PRO A 228 8.84 -10.35 -1.21
C PRO A 228 8.23 -9.31 -2.19
N VAL A 229 9.08 -8.67 -2.99
CA VAL A 229 8.69 -7.65 -3.96
C VAL A 229 8.35 -8.26 -5.31
N ASN A 230 7.27 -7.78 -5.92
CA ASN A 230 6.93 -8.04 -7.30
C ASN A 230 7.19 -6.76 -8.10
N TYR A 231 8.29 -6.71 -8.84
CA TYR A 231 8.72 -5.53 -9.61
C TYR A 231 7.71 -5.03 -10.67
N LYS A 232 6.60 -5.73 -10.91
CA LYS A 232 5.49 -5.25 -11.75
C LYS A 232 4.47 -4.39 -10.98
N HIS A 233 4.46 -4.47 -9.66
CA HIS A 233 3.55 -3.73 -8.78
C HIS A 233 4.15 -2.38 -8.33
N SER A 234 3.27 -1.48 -7.91
CA SER A 234 3.67 -0.23 -7.28
C SER A 234 3.86 -0.43 -5.78
N TYR A 235 4.94 0.13 -5.25
CA TYR A 235 5.28 0.14 -3.83
C TYR A 235 5.50 1.58 -3.34
N ILE A 236 5.44 1.73 -2.02
CA ILE A 236 5.95 2.89 -1.31
C ILE A 236 7.19 2.42 -0.55
N PHE A 237 8.34 2.97 -0.92
CA PHE A 237 9.56 2.86 -0.14
C PHE A 237 9.90 4.24 0.40
N ALA A 238 10.18 4.34 1.70
CA ALA A 238 10.66 5.56 2.34
C ALA A 238 11.60 5.19 3.49
N ARG A 239 12.71 5.92 3.65
CA ARG A 239 13.66 5.69 4.75
C ARG A 239 13.07 5.93 6.14
N ALA A 240 12.13 6.86 6.25
CA ALA A 240 11.38 7.14 7.46
C ALA A 240 10.00 7.69 7.09
N GLY A 241 9.00 7.38 7.90
CA GLY A 241 7.65 7.93 7.78
C GLY A 241 7.12 8.31 9.16
N ILE A 242 6.42 9.44 9.25
CA ILE A 242 5.67 9.86 10.42
C ILE A 242 4.20 9.84 9.99
N PHE A 243 3.41 8.96 10.61
CA PHE A 243 2.02 8.77 10.27
C PHE A 243 1.15 9.20 11.46
N GLY A 244 0.09 9.96 11.19
CA GLY A 244 -0.97 10.18 12.19
C GLY A 244 -1.78 8.89 12.38
N GLU A 245 -2.20 8.30 11.27
CA GLU A 245 -2.99 7.05 11.22
C GLU A 245 -2.47 6.18 10.06
N LEU A 246 -2.49 4.85 10.24
CA LEU A 246 -2.13 3.87 9.21
C LEU A 246 -3.18 2.75 9.17
N TYR A 247 -4.05 2.82 8.18
CA TYR A 247 -5.09 1.83 7.95
C TYR A 247 -4.59 0.70 7.07
N ARG A 248 -4.57 -0.52 7.59
CA ARG A 248 -4.38 -1.72 6.78
C ARG A 248 -5.74 -2.23 6.38
N VAL A 249 -5.95 -2.44 5.08
CA VAL A 249 -7.16 -3.09 4.57
C VAL A 249 -6.78 -4.40 3.90
N ASP A 250 -7.69 -5.35 3.96
CA ASP A 250 -7.54 -6.60 3.22
C ASP A 250 -7.85 -6.41 1.73
N TRP A 251 -7.82 -7.50 0.97
CA TRP A 251 -8.08 -7.50 -0.47
C TRP A 251 -9.52 -7.11 -0.84
N GLN A 252 -10.46 -7.09 0.11
CA GLN A 252 -11.84 -6.64 -0.07
C GLN A 252 -12.03 -5.17 0.32
N GLY A 253 -10.97 -4.51 0.82
CA GLY A 253 -11.03 -3.14 1.31
C GLY A 253 -11.57 -3.02 2.74
N LEU A 254 -11.67 -4.13 3.48
CA LEU A 254 -12.10 -4.11 4.88
C LEU A 254 -10.92 -3.83 5.81
N PRO A 255 -11.08 -3.01 6.86
CA PRO A 255 -10.03 -2.77 7.84
C PRO A 255 -9.56 -4.08 8.49
N VAL A 256 -8.25 -4.29 8.46
CA VAL A 256 -7.58 -5.36 9.22
C VAL A 256 -7.39 -4.84 10.63
N GLN A 257 -8.13 -5.41 11.56
CA GLN A 257 -8.00 -5.12 12.97
C GLN A 257 -6.67 -5.68 13.51
N GLU A 258 -5.86 -4.83 14.12
CA GLU A 258 -4.62 -5.23 14.80
C GLU A 258 -4.94 -5.97 16.11
N LEU A 259 -4.38 -7.17 16.28
CA LEU A 259 -4.52 -7.94 17.51
C LEU A 259 -3.34 -7.67 18.43
N VAL A 260 -3.59 -7.02 19.56
CA VAL A 260 -2.56 -6.66 20.55
C VAL A 260 -2.56 -7.67 21.68
N ASP A 261 -1.44 -8.37 21.89
CA ASP A 261 -1.30 -9.34 22.98
C ASP A 261 -1.04 -8.62 24.31
N ARG A 262 -1.94 -8.83 25.28
CA ARG A 262 -1.89 -8.26 26.63
C ARG A 262 -1.39 -9.26 27.68
N GLY A 263 -0.88 -10.42 27.26
CA GLY A 263 -0.38 -11.47 28.15
C GLY A 263 -1.51 -12.25 28.80
N PHE A 264 -1.32 -12.71 30.04
CA PHE A 264 -2.35 -13.48 30.74
C PHE A 264 -3.52 -12.60 31.17
N TRP A 265 -4.74 -13.15 31.12
CA TRP A 265 -5.91 -12.46 31.64
C TRP A 265 -5.77 -12.20 33.14
N SER A 266 -6.21 -11.02 33.60
CA SER A 266 -6.25 -10.64 35.01
C SER A 266 -7.53 -9.86 35.33
N ALA A 267 -8.20 -10.25 36.42
CA ALA A 267 -9.35 -9.54 36.96
C ALA A 267 -9.01 -8.09 37.37
N GLU A 268 -7.77 -7.86 37.82
CA GLU A 268 -7.28 -6.52 38.20
C GLU A 268 -7.22 -5.61 36.97
N VAL A 269 -6.70 -6.11 35.84
CA VAL A 269 -6.63 -5.35 34.59
C VAL A 269 -8.04 -5.08 34.07
N ALA A 270 -8.91 -6.09 34.07
CA ALA A 270 -10.30 -5.96 33.63
C ALA A 270 -11.08 -4.89 34.42
N SER A 271 -10.75 -4.69 35.70
CA SER A 271 -11.39 -3.71 36.58
C SER A 271 -10.58 -2.41 36.77
N SER A 272 -9.48 -2.24 36.03
CA SER A 272 -8.61 -1.06 36.14
C SER A 272 -9.08 0.10 35.27
N ASP A 273 -8.43 1.25 35.41
CA ASP A 273 -8.60 2.41 34.50
C ASP A 273 -8.04 2.14 33.07
N ASN A 274 -7.41 0.98 32.84
CA ASN A 274 -6.89 0.54 31.55
C ASN A 274 -7.36 -0.89 31.20
N PRO A 275 -8.69 -1.09 31.02
CA PRO A 275 -9.26 -2.41 30.76
C PRO A 275 -8.97 -2.91 29.33
N TYR A 276 -9.31 -4.16 29.05
CA TYR A 276 -9.19 -4.73 27.71
C TYR A 276 -10.12 -4.03 26.72
N THR A 277 -9.62 -3.77 25.52
CA THR A 277 -10.29 -2.94 24.50
C THR A 277 -10.58 -3.71 23.22
N ASN A 278 -11.66 -3.32 22.55
CA ASN A 278 -12.03 -3.74 21.20
C ASN A 278 -12.60 -2.53 20.44
N THR A 279 -11.86 -2.03 19.45
CA THR A 279 -12.21 -0.93 18.55
C THR A 279 -12.17 -1.42 17.11
N GLN A 280 -12.56 -0.61 16.12
CA GLN A 280 -12.53 -1.05 14.71
C GLN A 280 -11.12 -1.40 14.20
N GLU A 281 -10.08 -0.76 14.77
CA GLU A 281 -8.69 -0.86 14.31
C GLU A 281 -7.84 -1.75 15.20
N ARG A 282 -8.24 -1.98 16.45
CA ARG A 282 -7.46 -2.72 17.45
C ARG A 282 -8.36 -3.57 18.34
N ALA A 283 -7.95 -4.81 18.60
CA ALA A 283 -8.51 -5.63 19.67
C ALA A 283 -7.42 -6.19 20.56
N ASP A 284 -7.65 -6.14 21.86
CA ASP A 284 -6.79 -6.81 22.83
C ASP A 284 -7.04 -8.32 22.82
N THR A 285 -5.96 -9.07 22.98
CA THR A 285 -5.96 -10.52 23.13
C THR A 285 -5.27 -10.92 24.43
N VAL A 286 -5.72 -11.99 25.06
CA VAL A 286 -5.19 -12.50 26.33
C VAL A 286 -5.03 -14.01 26.30
N TRP A 287 -4.13 -14.53 27.12
CA TRP A 287 -3.97 -15.95 27.40
C TRP A 287 -4.69 -16.34 28.69
N HIS A 288 -5.50 -17.38 28.65
CA HIS A 288 -6.20 -17.88 29.82
C HIS A 288 -6.49 -19.38 29.68
N TYR A 289 -6.13 -20.17 30.70
CA TYR A 289 -6.15 -21.64 30.68
C TYR A 289 -5.54 -22.26 29.40
N GLY A 290 -4.44 -21.71 28.91
CA GLY A 290 -3.73 -22.21 27.72
C GLY A 290 -4.41 -21.92 26.37
N CYS A 291 -5.47 -21.13 26.36
CA CYS A 291 -6.12 -20.63 25.15
C CYS A 291 -5.94 -19.12 25.01
N LYS A 292 -5.82 -18.65 23.78
CA LYS A 292 -5.78 -17.24 23.41
C LYS A 292 -7.20 -16.76 23.09
N TRP A 293 -7.58 -15.67 23.71
CA TRP A 293 -8.91 -15.07 23.60
C TRP A 293 -8.81 -13.64 23.09
N LYS A 294 -9.74 -13.25 22.23
CA LYS A 294 -9.91 -11.89 21.71
C LYS A 294 -11.03 -11.19 22.46
N CYS A 295 -10.77 -9.97 22.92
CA CYS A 295 -11.78 -9.10 23.48
C CYS A 295 -12.79 -8.69 22.39
N LEU A 296 -14.07 -8.89 22.67
CA LEU A 296 -15.19 -8.47 21.82
C LEU A 296 -15.90 -7.22 22.34
N MET A 297 -15.73 -6.91 23.63
CA MET A 297 -16.41 -5.79 24.28
C MET A 297 -15.42 -4.99 25.12
N THR A 298 -15.17 -3.74 24.72
CA THR A 298 -14.31 -2.82 25.49
C THR A 298 -14.80 -2.70 26.92
N GLY A 299 -13.91 -2.92 27.89
CA GLY A 299 -14.25 -2.82 29.31
C GLY A 299 -14.96 -4.04 29.88
N THR A 300 -14.94 -5.20 29.20
CA THR A 300 -15.52 -6.43 29.76
C THR A 300 -14.81 -6.84 31.06
N ALA A 301 -15.61 -7.00 32.11
CA ALA A 301 -15.18 -7.56 33.39
C ALA A 301 -15.29 -9.09 33.41
N ASP A 302 -15.88 -9.69 32.38
CA ASP A 302 -16.08 -11.14 32.30
C ASP A 302 -14.73 -11.85 32.15
N GLU A 303 -14.59 -12.99 32.82
CA GLU A 303 -13.46 -13.88 32.62
C GLU A 303 -13.61 -14.61 31.26
N PRO A 304 -12.54 -14.79 30.46
CA PRO A 304 -12.60 -15.55 29.22
C PRO A 304 -13.00 -17.00 29.48
N GLN A 305 -14.12 -17.41 28.88
CA GLN A 305 -14.62 -18.78 28.95
C GLN A 305 -15.62 -19.06 27.83
N TYR A 306 -16.01 -20.32 27.70
CA TYR A 306 -17.11 -20.71 26.84
C TYR A 306 -18.37 -19.89 27.16
N ALA A 307 -19.09 -19.45 26.12
CA ALA A 307 -20.28 -18.62 26.20
C ALA A 307 -20.11 -17.23 26.85
N ALA A 308 -18.88 -16.74 27.07
CA ALA A 308 -18.63 -15.37 27.52
C ALA A 308 -18.86 -14.36 26.37
N ALA A 309 -19.80 -13.43 26.54
CA ALA A 309 -20.13 -12.44 25.49
C ALA A 309 -18.97 -11.48 25.18
N GLY A 310 -18.09 -11.23 26.16
CA GLY A 310 -16.93 -10.36 26.01
C GLY A 310 -15.72 -10.96 25.31
N TRP A 311 -15.72 -12.28 25.00
CA TRP A 311 -14.51 -12.98 24.56
C TRP A 311 -14.79 -13.98 23.42
N ALA A 312 -13.88 -14.04 22.45
CA ALA A 312 -13.84 -15.09 21.42
C ALA A 312 -12.53 -15.86 21.48
N MET A 313 -12.58 -17.19 21.47
CA MET A 313 -11.38 -18.02 21.38
C MET A 313 -10.76 -17.90 19.98
N LEU A 314 -9.45 -17.70 19.91
CA LEU A 314 -8.69 -17.62 18.65
C LEU A 314 -7.77 -18.82 18.43
N GLU A 315 -7.09 -19.28 19.49
CA GLU A 315 -6.04 -20.29 19.41
C GLU A 315 -5.97 -21.07 20.73
N GLY A 316 -5.65 -22.36 20.71
CA GLY A 316 -5.58 -23.21 21.90
C GLY A 316 -6.09 -24.63 21.64
N ASN A 317 -6.52 -25.35 22.68
CA ASN A 317 -7.16 -26.66 22.52
C ASN A 317 -8.68 -26.47 22.36
N PRO A 318 -9.26 -26.70 21.17
CA PRO A 318 -10.69 -26.58 20.94
C PRO A 318 -11.46 -27.86 21.27
N GLU A 319 -10.78 -28.94 21.70
CA GLU A 319 -11.42 -30.24 21.87
C GLU A 319 -12.41 -30.22 23.05
N PHE A 320 -13.67 -30.52 22.74
CA PHE A 320 -14.67 -30.85 23.73
C PHE A 320 -14.49 -32.31 24.17
N THR A 321 -14.37 -32.53 25.47
CA THR A 321 -14.23 -33.87 26.06
C THR A 321 -15.23 -34.07 27.18
N ILE A 322 -15.61 -35.33 27.43
CA ILE A 322 -16.40 -35.71 28.61
C ILE A 322 -15.68 -36.75 29.45
N GLU A 323 -15.86 -36.65 30.76
CA GLU A 323 -15.44 -37.64 31.75
C GLU A 323 -16.67 -38.23 32.43
N ILE A 324 -16.61 -39.53 32.76
CA ILE A 324 -17.65 -40.22 33.51
C ILE A 324 -17.15 -40.45 34.93
N GLY A 325 -17.82 -39.85 35.91
CA GLY A 325 -17.61 -40.09 37.34
C GLY A 325 -18.66 -41.02 37.93
N SER A 326 -18.41 -41.53 39.13
CA SER A 326 -19.29 -42.43 39.87
C SER A 326 -19.41 -42.00 41.33
N THR A 327 -20.63 -41.88 41.86
CA THR A 327 -20.86 -41.40 43.24
C THR A 327 -20.37 -42.34 44.33
N LYS A 328 -20.15 -43.63 44.03
CA LYS A 328 -19.63 -44.62 44.98
C LYS A 328 -18.30 -45.25 44.55
N GLY A 329 -17.53 -44.54 43.69
CA GLY A 329 -16.24 -45.02 43.20
C GLY A 329 -16.36 -46.13 42.15
N TRP A 330 -15.34 -46.97 42.03
CA TRP A 330 -15.23 -47.98 40.95
C TRP A 330 -15.18 -49.43 41.43
N TYR A 331 -15.28 -49.66 42.74
CA TYR A 331 -15.24 -51.00 43.33
C TYR A 331 -16.61 -51.31 43.93
N PHE A 332 -17.25 -52.36 43.43
CA PHE A 332 -18.60 -52.74 43.79
C PHE A 332 -18.66 -54.21 44.18
N ASP A 333 -19.49 -54.50 45.17
CA ASP A 333 -19.90 -55.87 45.49
C ASP A 333 -21.06 -56.27 44.58
N ILE A 334 -20.99 -57.48 44.03
CA ILE A 334 -21.94 -58.01 43.05
C ILE A 334 -23.37 -58.08 43.60
N GLU A 335 -23.56 -58.26 44.91
CA GLU A 335 -24.87 -58.38 45.53
C GLU A 335 -25.47 -57.04 45.97
N THR A 336 -24.67 -55.96 45.96
CA THR A 336 -25.11 -54.63 46.45
C THR A 336 -24.81 -53.48 45.48
N PHE A 337 -24.57 -53.79 44.20
CA PHE A 337 -24.23 -52.81 43.18
C PHE A 337 -25.28 -51.69 43.07
N SER A 338 -24.83 -50.46 43.34
CA SER A 338 -25.62 -49.25 43.17
C SER A 338 -24.70 -48.03 43.12
N THR A 339 -24.78 -47.24 42.06
CA THR A 339 -24.07 -45.96 41.92
C THR A 339 -24.85 -45.02 41.01
N THR A 340 -24.51 -43.74 40.99
CA THR A 340 -24.96 -42.82 39.94
C THR A 340 -23.73 -42.45 39.12
N LEU A 341 -23.76 -42.79 37.83
CA LEU A 341 -22.78 -42.26 36.88
C LEU A 341 -23.15 -40.81 36.56
N TYR A 342 -22.17 -39.91 36.55
CA TYR A 342 -22.37 -38.52 36.18
C TYR A 342 -21.36 -38.09 35.14
N ILE A 343 -21.75 -37.16 34.28
CA ILE A 343 -20.88 -36.61 33.22
C ILE A 343 -20.34 -35.26 33.65
N THR A 344 -19.04 -35.04 33.45
CA THR A 344 -18.43 -33.71 33.42
C THR A 344 -17.89 -33.41 32.04
N GLY A 345 -18.16 -32.20 31.53
CA GLY A 345 -17.68 -31.74 30.23
C GLY A 345 -16.53 -30.75 30.38
N LYS A 346 -15.52 -30.85 29.51
CA LYS A 346 -14.41 -29.91 29.43
C LYS A 346 -14.28 -29.36 28.02
N LEU A 347 -14.19 -28.03 27.91
CA LEU A 347 -13.88 -27.31 26.67
C LEU A 347 -12.99 -26.11 27.01
N TYR A 348 -12.01 -25.81 26.17
CA TYR A 348 -11.00 -24.76 26.41
C TYR A 348 -10.31 -24.89 27.79
N ASN A 349 -10.05 -26.14 28.19
CA ASN A 349 -9.47 -26.51 29.50
C ASN A 349 -10.29 -26.04 30.72
N ARG A 350 -11.59 -25.76 30.55
CA ARG A 350 -12.52 -25.39 31.62
C ARG A 350 -13.72 -26.32 31.66
N ASP A 351 -14.32 -26.43 32.84
CA ASP A 351 -15.58 -27.14 33.04
C ASP A 351 -16.72 -26.41 32.32
N VAL A 352 -17.46 -27.13 31.48
CA VAL A 352 -18.64 -26.65 30.74
C VAL A 352 -19.87 -27.52 31.00
N THR A 353 -19.86 -28.32 32.07
CA THR A 353 -20.91 -29.30 32.39
C THR A 353 -22.30 -28.67 32.47
N ASP A 354 -22.41 -27.48 33.04
CA ASP A 354 -23.67 -26.75 33.17
C ASP A 354 -24.25 -26.31 31.81
N HIS A 355 -23.42 -26.20 30.78
CA HIS A 355 -23.83 -25.86 29.42
C HIS A 355 -24.31 -27.08 28.62
N ILE A 356 -24.09 -28.30 29.12
CA ILE A 356 -24.60 -29.53 28.51
C ILE A 356 -26.04 -29.73 28.97
N LEU A 357 -27.00 -29.68 28.05
CA LEU A 357 -28.40 -29.96 28.37
C LEU A 357 -28.60 -31.45 28.65
N ASP A 358 -29.48 -31.79 29.59
CA ASP A 358 -29.79 -33.21 29.88
C ASP A 358 -30.37 -33.94 28.67
N ALA A 359 -31.11 -33.24 27.80
CA ALA A 359 -31.63 -33.82 26.57
C ALA A 359 -30.53 -34.14 25.52
N ASP A 360 -29.34 -33.56 25.67
CA ASP A 360 -28.20 -33.73 24.76
C ASP A 360 -27.22 -34.79 25.26
N VAL A 361 -27.59 -35.53 26.30
CA VAL A 361 -26.84 -36.67 26.82
C VAL A 361 -27.58 -37.96 26.50
N SER A 362 -26.87 -38.90 25.88
CA SER A 362 -27.37 -40.26 25.66
C SER A 362 -26.45 -41.29 26.30
N TRP A 363 -27.07 -42.36 26.80
CA TRP A 363 -26.38 -43.48 27.40
C TRP A 363 -26.69 -44.76 26.64
N THR A 364 -25.67 -45.56 26.42
CA THR A 364 -25.77 -46.90 25.87
C THR A 364 -25.05 -47.88 26.79
N ARG A 365 -25.48 -49.13 26.74
CA ARG A 365 -24.90 -50.23 27.52
C ARG A 365 -24.50 -51.34 26.55
N ASP A 366 -23.40 -52.01 26.85
CA ASP A 366 -22.94 -53.20 26.14
C ASP A 366 -22.67 -54.32 27.15
N THR A 367 -23.54 -55.33 27.11
CA THR A 367 -23.43 -56.59 27.87
C THR A 367 -23.08 -57.77 26.97
N GLY A 368 -22.91 -57.54 25.67
CA GLY A 368 -22.86 -58.56 24.62
C GLY A 368 -24.23 -59.08 24.15
N ASN A 369 -25.34 -58.61 24.73
CA ASN A 369 -26.70 -58.97 24.30
C ASN A 369 -27.45 -57.74 23.75
N VAL A 370 -27.38 -57.59 22.42
CA VAL A 370 -27.96 -56.46 21.68
C VAL A 370 -29.45 -56.24 21.99
N SER A 371 -30.23 -57.30 22.18
CA SER A 371 -31.67 -57.15 22.45
C SER A 371 -31.95 -56.57 23.84
N GLU A 372 -31.19 -57.01 24.85
CA GLU A 372 -31.31 -56.48 26.22
C GLU A 372 -30.76 -55.06 26.31
N ASP A 373 -29.66 -54.77 25.62
CA ASP A 373 -29.02 -53.46 25.62
C ASP A 373 -29.88 -52.39 24.95
N ASN A 374 -30.55 -52.73 23.84
CA ASN A 374 -31.52 -51.84 23.21
C ASN A 374 -32.73 -51.55 24.11
N ALA A 375 -33.25 -52.57 24.82
CA ALA A 375 -34.35 -52.39 25.75
C ALA A 375 -33.93 -51.52 26.95
N TRP A 376 -32.70 -51.71 27.45
CA TRP A 376 -32.12 -50.90 28.52
C TRP A 376 -31.98 -49.43 28.10
N ALA A 377 -31.46 -49.17 26.90
CA ALA A 377 -31.27 -47.82 26.37
C ALA A 377 -32.61 -47.07 26.26
N VAL A 378 -33.69 -47.74 25.85
CA VAL A 378 -35.04 -47.15 25.83
C VAL A 378 -35.56 -46.86 27.25
N LYS A 379 -35.34 -47.77 28.21
CA LYS A 379 -35.75 -47.58 29.61
C LYS A 379 -35.02 -46.41 30.28
N ARG A 380 -33.76 -46.17 29.92
CA ARG A 380 -32.91 -45.10 30.46
C ARG A 380 -32.83 -43.87 29.57
N ALA A 381 -33.67 -43.79 28.52
CA ALA A 381 -33.78 -42.60 27.69
C ALA A 381 -34.14 -41.38 28.55
N GLY A 382 -33.44 -40.27 28.34
CA GLY A 382 -33.66 -39.03 29.11
C GLY A 382 -33.10 -39.05 30.53
N ALA A 383 -32.22 -39.99 30.89
CA ALA A 383 -31.49 -39.95 32.16
C ALA A 383 -30.65 -38.66 32.31
N GLY A 384 -30.23 -38.06 31.20
CA GLY A 384 -29.44 -36.83 31.20
C GLY A 384 -28.04 -37.02 31.75
N LYS A 385 -27.49 -35.96 32.34
CA LYS A 385 -26.12 -35.97 32.89
C LYS A 385 -25.90 -36.96 34.03
N ASN A 386 -26.96 -37.45 34.66
CA ASN A 386 -26.91 -38.34 35.83
C ASN A 386 -27.67 -39.64 35.56
N LEU A 387 -26.98 -40.77 35.56
CA LEU A 387 -27.54 -42.10 35.32
C LEU A 387 -27.48 -42.95 36.61
N PRO A 388 -28.59 -43.08 37.35
CA PRO A 388 -28.66 -44.00 38.49
C PRO A 388 -28.66 -45.45 38.02
N LEU A 389 -27.70 -46.23 38.51
CA LEU A 389 -27.52 -47.64 38.24
C LEU A 389 -27.79 -48.49 39.48
N THR A 390 -28.44 -49.63 39.26
CA THR A 390 -28.63 -50.73 40.22
C THR A 390 -28.28 -52.07 39.56
N ILE A 391 -28.36 -53.17 40.31
CA ILE A 391 -28.13 -54.53 39.80
C ILE A 391 -28.99 -54.83 38.56
N ASP A 392 -30.22 -54.32 38.50
CA ASP A 392 -31.12 -54.51 37.36
C ASP A 392 -30.55 -53.93 36.05
N ASP A 393 -29.69 -52.92 36.14
CA ASP A 393 -29.03 -52.30 34.99
C ASP A 393 -27.87 -53.12 34.45
N LEU A 394 -27.39 -54.13 35.17
CA LEU A 394 -26.39 -55.09 34.69
C LEU A 394 -27.00 -56.24 33.89
N GLY A 395 -28.33 -56.39 33.92
CA GLY A 395 -29.07 -57.44 33.22
C GLY A 395 -29.19 -58.75 34.02
N PRO A 396 -30.11 -59.65 33.62
CA PRO A 396 -30.46 -60.84 34.39
C PRO A 396 -29.34 -61.88 34.52
N ASN A 397 -28.36 -61.86 33.62
CA ASN A 397 -27.23 -62.80 33.60
C ASN A 397 -25.92 -62.18 34.14
N TYR A 398 -26.00 -61.05 34.84
CA TYR A 398 -24.82 -60.29 35.31
C TYR A 398 -23.82 -61.13 36.12
N THR A 399 -24.27 -62.17 36.83
CA THR A 399 -23.40 -63.08 37.61
C THR A 399 -22.49 -63.96 36.75
N ASN A 400 -22.82 -64.15 35.46
CA ASN A 400 -22.01 -64.91 34.50
C ASN A 400 -21.39 -64.01 33.41
N MET A 401 -21.65 -62.69 33.46
CA MET A 401 -21.05 -61.73 32.54
C MET A 401 -19.61 -61.43 32.97
N ARG A 402 -18.73 -61.24 31.99
CA ARG A 402 -17.33 -60.86 32.26
C ARG A 402 -17.13 -59.35 32.33
N VAL A 403 -17.97 -58.59 31.63
CA VAL A 403 -17.82 -57.17 31.36
C VAL A 403 -19.20 -56.56 31.12
N CYS A 404 -19.48 -55.40 31.70
CA CYS A 404 -20.59 -54.53 31.31
C CYS A 404 -20.08 -53.09 31.08
N THR A 405 -20.17 -52.60 29.85
CA THR A 405 -19.69 -51.26 29.49
C THR A 405 -20.86 -50.29 29.36
N PHE A 406 -20.76 -49.13 30.01
CA PHE A 406 -21.68 -48.01 29.83
C PHE A 406 -20.95 -46.91 29.06
N LYS A 407 -21.53 -46.50 27.94
CA LYS A 407 -21.00 -45.43 27.09
C LYS A 407 -21.93 -44.23 27.14
N ALA A 408 -21.36 -43.07 27.44
CA ALA A 408 -22.02 -41.78 27.35
C ALA A 408 -21.61 -41.07 26.06
N GLN A 409 -22.56 -40.40 25.44
CA GLN A 409 -22.32 -39.39 24.41
C GLN A 409 -22.99 -38.10 24.87
N ALA A 410 -22.26 -36.99 24.81
CA ALA A 410 -22.79 -35.67 25.11
C ALA A 410 -22.59 -34.73 23.91
N LEU A 411 -23.56 -33.86 23.70
CA LEU A 411 -23.53 -32.82 22.69
C LEU A 411 -23.55 -31.44 23.36
N LEU A 412 -22.63 -30.56 22.96
CA LEU A 412 -22.54 -29.18 23.41
C LEU A 412 -22.92 -28.24 22.25
N ARG A 413 -23.84 -27.31 22.50
CA ARG A 413 -24.41 -26.40 21.49
C ARG A 413 -23.71 -25.05 21.51
N ASP A 414 -22.87 -24.74 20.52
CA ASP A 414 -22.11 -23.48 20.43
C ASP A 414 -22.76 -22.45 19.48
N GLY A 415 -24.09 -22.46 19.37
CA GLY A 415 -24.87 -21.47 18.59
C GLY A 415 -24.71 -21.49 17.06
N GLN A 416 -23.59 -21.98 16.53
CA GLN A 416 -23.31 -22.15 15.10
C GLN A 416 -22.91 -23.60 14.74
N GLN A 417 -22.31 -24.35 15.67
CA GLN A 417 -21.91 -25.75 15.50
C GLN A 417 -22.23 -26.57 16.77
N PHE A 418 -22.17 -27.89 16.64
CA PHE A 418 -22.34 -28.82 17.76
C PHE A 418 -21.05 -29.60 17.96
N GLU A 419 -20.53 -29.57 19.18
CA GLU A 419 -19.41 -30.41 19.59
C GLU A 419 -19.96 -31.71 20.18
N VAL A 420 -19.38 -32.85 19.81
CA VAL A 420 -19.81 -34.16 20.30
C VAL A 420 -18.62 -34.88 20.92
N ALA A 421 -18.79 -35.32 22.15
CA ALA A 421 -17.78 -36.11 22.85
C ALA A 421 -18.40 -37.42 23.37
N GLU A 422 -17.60 -38.46 23.39
CA GLU A 422 -17.98 -39.77 23.89
C GLU A 422 -16.95 -40.28 24.89
N ASN A 423 -17.42 -40.97 25.92
CA ASN A 423 -16.57 -41.71 26.84
C ASN A 423 -17.30 -42.94 27.34
N PHE A 424 -16.59 -43.89 27.90
CA PHE A 424 -17.17 -45.12 28.42
C PHE A 424 -16.47 -45.57 29.69
N VAL A 425 -17.23 -46.30 30.51
CA VAL A 425 -16.73 -46.96 31.72
C VAL A 425 -17.17 -48.40 31.71
N THR A 426 -16.35 -49.26 32.29
CA THR A 426 -16.55 -50.70 32.24
C THR A 426 -16.49 -51.27 33.65
N PHE A 427 -17.48 -52.08 34.00
CA PHE A 427 -17.59 -52.80 35.26
C PHE A 427 -17.27 -54.28 35.09
#